data_AF-A0A1T5G4P6-F1
#
_entry.id   AF-A0A1T5G4P6-F1
#
_cell.length_a   1.000
_cell.length_b   1.000
_cell.length_c   1.000
_cell.angle_alpha   90.00
_cell.angle_beta   90.00
_cell.angle_gamma   90.00
#
_symmetry.space_group_name_H-M   'P 1'
#
loop_
_entity.id
_entity.type
_entity.pdbx_description
1 polymer ?
#
loop_
_entity_poly.entity_id
_entity_poly.type
_entity_poly.pdbx_seq_one_letter_code
_entity_poly.pdbx_strand_id
1 'polypeptide(L)'
;MAALSIRQDYSPAELRHRAAREHDHRAVLRLLAIANALEGMSRAEAARLAGMERQALHDAVIRYNAEGPEGLHDRPRSGRPERLSEGERPRSKPISCAELIPNAMA
;
A
#
# COMPACT_ATOMS: atom_id res chain seq x y z
N MET A 1 -0.35 9.08 -14.90
CA MET A 1 0.33 8.92 -13.59
C MET A 1 1.83 8.88 -13.84
N ALA A 2 2.62 9.69 -13.12
CA ALA A 2 4.07 9.68 -13.25
C ALA A 2 4.67 8.36 -12.74
N ALA A 3 5.84 7.99 -13.26
CA ALA A 3 6.59 6.89 -12.74
C ALA A 3 7.20 7.28 -11.36
N LEU A 4 6.50 6.97 -10.26
CA LEU A 4 7.09 6.87 -8.93
C LEU A 4 8.29 5.91 -8.88
N SER A 5 9.48 6.43 -8.62
CA SER A 5 10.66 5.62 -8.31
C SER A 5 10.45 4.93 -6.96
N ILE A 6 10.71 3.62 -6.89
CA ILE A 6 10.68 2.85 -5.65
C ILE A 6 12.03 2.97 -4.97
N ARG A 7 12.05 3.23 -3.66
CA ARG A 7 13.29 3.28 -2.86
C ARG A 7 13.98 1.92 -2.89
N GLN A 8 15.27 1.90 -3.23
CA GLN A 8 16.04 0.65 -3.43
C GLN A 8 16.88 0.23 -2.21
N ASP A 9 16.60 0.80 -1.03
CA ASP A 9 17.29 0.44 0.22
C ASP A 9 17.12 -1.05 0.59
N TYR A 10 16.10 -1.70 0.03
CA TYR A 10 15.84 -3.12 0.21
C TYR A 10 15.81 -3.83 -1.14
N SER A 11 16.48 -4.97 -1.21
CA SER A 11 16.40 -5.86 -2.35
C SER A 11 15.03 -6.58 -2.40
N PRO A 12 14.58 -7.01 -3.59
CA PRO A 12 13.37 -7.83 -3.71
C PRO A 12 13.40 -9.08 -2.83
N ALA A 13 14.59 -9.68 -2.64
CA ALA A 13 14.78 -10.86 -1.79
C ALA A 13 14.53 -10.54 -0.30
N GLU A 14 15.04 -9.40 0.20
CA GLU A 14 14.79 -8.95 1.57
C GLU A 14 13.31 -8.64 1.82
N LEU A 15 12.63 -8.04 0.84
CA LEU A 15 11.19 -7.78 0.94
C LEU A 15 10.39 -9.09 1.01
N ARG A 16 10.77 -10.11 0.24
CA ARG A 16 10.16 -11.45 0.31
C ARG A 16 10.45 -12.14 1.64
N HIS A 17 11.67 -12.02 2.15
CA HIS A 17 12.03 -12.59 3.46
C HIS A 17 11.24 -11.95 4.60
N ARG A 18 11.07 -10.62 4.56
CA ARG A 18 10.20 -9.88 5.50
C ARG A 18 8.75 -10.32 5.38
N ALA A 19 8.23 -10.43 4.15
CA ALA A 19 6.87 -10.90 3.90
C ALA A 19 6.63 -12.31 4.46
N ALA A 20 7.62 -13.21 4.41
CA ALA A 20 7.50 -14.55 4.97
C ALA A 20 7.42 -14.59 6.51
N ARG A 21 7.90 -13.53 7.19
CA ARG A 21 7.87 -13.39 8.65
C ARG A 21 6.69 -12.56 9.13
N GLU A 22 5.96 -11.95 8.21
CA GLU A 22 4.89 -11.01 8.51
C GLU A 22 3.57 -11.75 8.74
N HIS A 23 2.80 -11.29 9.73
CA HIS A 23 1.52 -11.88 10.09
C HIS A 23 0.34 -11.13 9.46
N ASP A 24 0.50 -9.84 9.14
CA ASP A 24 -0.52 -9.07 8.42
C ASP A 24 -0.52 -9.41 6.92
N HIS A 25 -1.53 -10.17 6.49
CA HIS A 25 -1.71 -10.55 5.09
C HIS A 25 -1.71 -9.35 4.12
N ARG A 26 -2.24 -8.18 4.52
CA ARG A 26 -2.22 -6.99 3.66
C ARG A 26 -0.81 -6.43 3.52
N ALA A 27 -0.03 -6.43 4.58
CA ALA A 27 1.37 -6.03 4.54
C ALA A 27 2.21 -7.01 3.68
N VAL A 28 1.98 -8.31 3.81
CA VAL A 28 2.59 -9.37 2.98
C VAL A 28 2.35 -9.08 1.48
N LEU A 29 1.11 -8.89 1.06
CA LEU A 29 0.78 -8.63 -0.35
C LEU A 29 1.43 -7.35 -0.87
N ARG A 30 1.46 -6.27 -0.05
CA ARG A 30 2.11 -5.00 -0.42
C ARG A 30 3.62 -5.17 -0.60
N LEU A 31 4.28 -5.90 0.30
CA LEU A 31 5.70 -6.21 0.21
C LEU A 31 6.02 -7.02 -1.07
N LEU A 32 5.22 -8.04 -1.37
CA LEU A 32 5.39 -8.86 -2.57
C LEU A 32 5.16 -8.06 -3.86
N ALA A 33 4.14 -7.20 -3.88
CA ALA A 33 3.89 -6.33 -5.03
C ALA A 33 5.05 -5.35 -5.28
N ILE A 34 5.63 -4.78 -4.23
CA ILE A 34 6.79 -3.89 -4.34
C ILE A 34 8.03 -4.68 -4.80
N ALA A 35 8.26 -5.88 -4.28
CA ALA A 35 9.36 -6.75 -4.72
C ALA A 35 9.26 -7.08 -6.21
N ASN A 36 8.06 -7.45 -6.68
CA ASN A 36 7.80 -7.72 -8.09
C ASN A 36 8.02 -6.48 -8.98
N ALA A 37 7.59 -5.30 -8.51
CA ALA A 37 7.84 -4.05 -9.23
C ALA A 37 9.33 -3.68 -9.29
N LEU A 38 10.11 -4.00 -8.25
CA LEU A 38 11.57 -3.83 -8.24
C LEU A 38 12.29 -4.81 -9.17
N GLU A 39 11.72 -5.99 -9.43
CA GLU A 39 12.23 -6.94 -10.43
C GLU A 39 11.95 -6.53 -11.89
N GLY A 40 11.36 -5.35 -12.10
CA GLY A 40 11.11 -4.80 -13.42
C GLY A 40 9.72 -5.10 -13.97
N MET A 41 8.82 -5.70 -13.18
CA MET A 41 7.42 -5.83 -13.59
C MET A 41 6.73 -4.48 -13.64
N SER A 42 5.76 -4.32 -14.54
CA SER A 42 4.91 -3.13 -14.51
C SER A 42 4.09 -3.11 -13.22
N ARG A 43 3.71 -1.91 -12.75
CA ARG A 43 2.82 -1.78 -11.58
C ARG A 43 1.50 -2.52 -11.76
N ALA A 44 1.02 -2.62 -12.99
CA ALA A 44 -0.22 -3.34 -13.28
C ALA A 44 -0.06 -4.84 -13.03
N GLU A 45 1.02 -5.43 -13.50
CA GLU A 45 1.31 -6.85 -13.33
C GLU A 45 1.66 -7.18 -11.88
N ALA A 46 2.52 -6.36 -11.26
CA ALA A 46 2.89 -6.52 -9.86
C ALA A 46 1.66 -6.46 -8.93
N ALA A 47 0.74 -5.53 -9.18
CA ALA A 47 -0.50 -5.42 -8.42
C ALA A 47 -1.41 -6.65 -8.64
N ARG A 48 -1.59 -7.07 -9.90
CA ARG A 48 -2.40 -8.26 -10.23
C ARG A 48 -1.87 -9.53 -9.58
N LEU A 49 -0.55 -9.74 -9.60
CA LEU A 49 0.08 -10.91 -8.96
C LEU A 49 -0.12 -10.93 -7.45
N ALA A 50 -0.16 -9.76 -6.82
CA ALA A 50 -0.46 -9.63 -5.40
C ALA A 50 -1.96 -9.49 -5.10
N GLY A 51 -2.85 -9.76 -6.06
CA GLY A 51 -4.30 -9.71 -5.88
C GLY A 51 -4.84 -8.32 -5.55
N MET A 52 -4.13 -7.26 -5.92
CA MET A 52 -4.49 -5.88 -5.58
C MET A 52 -4.68 -4.99 -6.80
N GLU A 53 -5.36 -3.87 -6.56
CA GLU A 53 -5.59 -2.85 -7.58
C GLU A 53 -4.35 -1.96 -7.76
N ARG A 54 -4.21 -1.34 -8.93
CA ARG A 54 -3.01 -0.56 -9.28
C ARG A 54 -2.84 0.66 -8.39
N GLN A 55 -3.94 1.32 -8.03
CA GLN A 55 -3.93 2.47 -7.13
C GLN A 55 -3.49 2.06 -5.73
N ALA A 56 -3.91 0.89 -5.24
CA ALA A 56 -3.48 0.36 -3.96
C ALA A 56 -1.97 0.10 -3.90
N LEU A 57 -1.38 -0.42 -4.99
CA LEU A 57 0.07 -0.56 -5.10
C LEU A 57 0.78 0.80 -5.15
N HIS A 58 0.23 1.78 -5.87
CA HIS A 58 0.78 3.13 -5.92
C HIS A 58 0.84 3.77 -4.53
N ASP A 59 -0.24 3.67 -3.76
CA ASP A 59 -0.29 4.21 -2.40
C ASP A 59 0.61 3.43 -1.43
N ALA A 60 0.79 2.12 -1.64
CA ALA A 60 1.77 1.33 -0.90
C ALA A 60 3.20 1.78 -1.21
N VAL A 61 3.55 2.05 -2.48
CA VAL A 61 4.86 2.56 -2.88
C VAL A 61 5.14 3.93 -2.25
N ILE A 62 4.15 4.82 -2.20
CA ILE A 62 4.30 6.12 -1.52
C ILE A 62 4.63 5.93 -0.05
N ARG A 63 3.88 5.09 0.66
CA ARG A 63 4.11 4.80 2.08
C ARG A 63 5.46 4.13 2.32
N TYR A 64 5.81 3.17 1.47
CA TYR A 64 7.10 2.50 1.51
C TYR A 64 8.27 3.49 1.29
N ASN A 65 8.14 4.42 0.35
CA ASN A 65 9.16 5.43 0.12
C ASN A 65 9.32 6.37 1.32
N ALA A 66 8.22 6.75 1.96
CA ALA A 66 8.22 7.66 3.11
C ALA A 66 8.72 7.01 4.41
N GLU A 67 8.29 5.78 4.69
CA GLU A 67 8.45 5.15 6.01
C GLU A 67 9.20 3.81 5.97
N GLY A 68 9.44 3.27 4.78
CA GLY A 68 10.03 1.94 4.59
C GLY A 68 9.00 0.80 4.70
N PRO A 69 9.48 -0.46 4.81
CA PRO A 69 8.61 -1.64 4.95
C PRO A 69 7.66 -1.55 6.15
N GLU A 70 8.05 -0.83 7.20
CA GLU A 70 7.28 -0.72 8.44
C GLU A 70 6.06 0.21 8.27
N GLY A 71 6.03 1.02 7.20
CA GLY A 71 4.86 1.81 6.79
C GLY A 71 3.81 1.03 6.00
N LEU A 72 4.07 -0.25 5.70
CA LEU A 72 3.15 -1.10 4.94
C LEU A 72 2.14 -1.82 5.81
N HIS A 73 2.33 -1.85 7.14
CA HIS A 73 1.30 -2.31 8.07
C HIS A 73 0.12 -1.35 8.07
N ASP A 74 -1.09 -1.89 8.24
CA ASP A 74 -2.24 -1.05 8.53
C ASP A 74 -2.03 -0.44 9.92
N ARG A 75 -1.58 0.83 9.97
CA ARG A 75 -1.58 1.57 11.22
C ARG A 75 -3.03 1.73 11.70
N PRO A 76 -3.34 1.45 12.99
CA PRO A 76 -4.60 1.90 13.55
C PRO A 76 -4.67 3.41 13.31
N ARG A 77 -5.74 3.86 12.65
CA ARG A 77 -5.95 5.27 12.30
C ARG A 77 -6.03 6.11 13.59
N SER A 78 -4.89 6.57 14.11
CA SER A 78 -4.86 7.83 14.83
C SER A 78 -5.36 8.89 13.85
N GLY A 79 -6.39 9.64 14.24
CA GLY A 79 -7.12 10.55 13.38
C GLY A 79 -6.25 11.37 12.43
N ARG A 80 -6.80 11.62 11.23
CA ARG A 80 -6.34 12.52 10.17
C ARG A 80 -5.26 13.54 10.64
N PRO A 81 -4.06 13.59 10.05
CA PRO A 81 -3.23 14.79 10.17
C PRO A 81 -3.98 15.94 9.47
N GLU A 82 -4.47 16.87 10.28
CA GLU A 82 -5.15 18.07 9.84
C GLU A 82 -4.16 18.96 9.09
N ARG A 83 -4.05 18.78 7.78
CA ARG A 83 -3.48 19.83 6.92
C ARG A 83 -4.60 20.78 6.53
N LEU A 84 -5.01 21.62 7.48
CA LEU A 84 -5.62 22.91 7.18
C LEU A 84 -4.49 23.86 6.74
N SER A 85 -4.03 23.71 5.49
CA SER A 85 -3.58 24.89 4.76
C SER A 85 -4.84 25.49 4.14
N GLU A 86 -5.14 26.71 4.55
CA GLU A 86 -6.16 27.58 4.00
C GLU A 86 -6.02 27.66 2.47
N GLY A 87 -7.15 27.67 1.77
CA GLY A 87 -7.21 27.77 0.32
C GLY A 87 -7.87 26.54 -0.31
N GLU A 88 -9.19 26.60 -0.43
CA GLU A 88 -9.99 25.86 -1.42
C GLU A 88 -10.08 24.32 -1.26
N ARG A 89 -11.08 23.89 -0.48
CA ARG A 89 -11.56 22.49 -0.45
C ARG A 89 -13.01 22.43 -0.93
N PRO A 90 -13.33 21.85 -2.10
CA PRO A 90 -14.71 21.48 -2.40
C PRO A 90 -15.12 20.25 -1.57
N ARG A 91 -15.89 20.56 -0.52
CA ARG A 91 -16.98 19.80 0.10
C ARG A 91 -16.93 18.27 0.02
N SER A 92 -16.37 17.68 1.08
CA SER A 92 -16.61 16.28 1.45
C SER A 92 -18.07 16.05 1.82
N LYS A 93 -18.68 14.99 1.29
CA LYS A 93 -19.75 14.27 1.99
C LYS A 93 -19.11 13.17 2.85
N PRO A 94 -19.59 12.92 4.08
CA PRO A 94 -19.09 11.82 4.90
C PRO A 94 -19.76 10.53 4.42
N ILE A 95 -18.98 9.47 4.19
CA ILE A 95 -19.52 8.11 4.19
C ILE A 95 -19.23 7.53 5.56
N SER A 96 -20.32 7.21 6.26
CA SER A 96 -20.37 6.59 7.57
C SER A 96 -19.66 5.24 7.60
N CYS A 97 -19.13 4.89 8.76
CA CYS A 97 -18.70 3.54 9.12
C CYS A 97 -19.91 2.60 9.15
N ALA A 98 -20.05 1.73 8.16
CA ALA A 98 -20.76 0.46 8.24
C ALA A 98 -20.45 -0.35 6.98
N GLU A 99 -20.50 -1.67 7.11
CA GLU A 99 -20.40 -2.70 6.06
C GLU A 99 -18.97 -3.20 5.79
N LEU A 100 -18.51 -4.19 6.58
CA LEU A 100 -18.66 -5.62 6.30
C LEU A 100 -17.91 -6.06 5.04
N ILE A 101 -16.74 -6.66 5.25
CA ILE A 101 -16.36 -7.81 4.43
C ILE A 101 -16.15 -8.97 5.41
N PRO A 102 -17.11 -9.89 5.59
CA PRO A 102 -16.76 -11.24 5.97
C PRO A 102 -16.28 -11.97 4.72
N ASN A 103 -15.14 -12.60 4.89
CA ASN A 103 -14.66 -13.73 4.10
C ASN A 103 -15.75 -14.81 3.91
N ALA A 104 -15.89 -15.40 2.70
CA ALA A 104 -16.13 -16.83 2.51
C ALA A 104 -16.26 -17.23 1.02
N MET A 105 -15.48 -18.25 0.66
CA MET A 105 -15.75 -19.27 -0.35
C MET A 105 -17.23 -19.55 -0.64
N ALA A 106 -17.59 -19.55 -1.93
CA ALA A 106 -18.48 -20.51 -2.59
C ALA A 106 -18.18 -20.50 -4.09
#